data_AF-A0A3M1DJI7-F1
#
_entry.id   AF-A0A3M1DJI7-F1
#
_cell.length_a   1.000
_cell.length_b   1.000
_cell.length_c   1.000
_cell.angle_alpha   90.00
_cell.angle_beta   90.00
_cell.angle_gamma   90.00
#
_symmetry.space_group_name_H-M   'P 1'
#
loop_
_entity.id
_entity.type
_entity.pdbx_description
1 polymer ?
#
loop_
_entity_poly.entity_id
_entity_poly.type
_entity_poly.pdbx_seq_one_letter_code
_entity_poly.pdbx_strand_id
1 'polypeptide(L)' 'MAKRFVRDIYHKGVIFCKPDTPLEEVVRVMADTDIHAIIVAEGEGTQPLGVVSHTDVIAHYGEDLSRLRASEVMTQGV' A
#
# COMPACT_ATOMS: atom_id res chain seq x y z
N MET A 1 4.68 14.13 -29.72
CA MET A 1 4.26 14.04 -28.29
C MET A 1 5.12 15.00 -27.50
N ALA A 2 4.53 15.90 -26.70
CA ALA A 2 5.29 16.77 -25.79
C ALA A 2 5.82 15.95 -24.60
N LYS A 3 7.02 16.27 -24.10
CA LYS A 3 7.56 15.66 -22.87
C LYS A 3 6.63 15.96 -21.69
N ARG A 4 6.22 14.93 -20.94
CA ARG A 4 5.53 15.02 -19.64
C ARG A 4 6.43 14.45 -18.56
N PHE A 5 6.45 15.06 -17.39
CA PHE A 5 7.12 14.54 -16.20
C PHE A 5 6.15 13.69 -15.39
N VAL A 6 6.66 12.76 -14.58
CA VAL A 6 5.85 11.94 -13.65
C VAL A 6 5.03 12.84 -12.70
N ARG A 7 5.64 13.92 -12.21
CA ARG A 7 4.96 14.93 -11.38
C ARG A 7 3.75 15.59 -12.05
N ASP A 8 3.61 15.47 -13.36
CA ASP A 8 2.49 16.04 -14.11
C ASP A 8 1.29 15.09 -14.19
N ILE A 9 1.46 13.80 -13.82
CA ILE A 9 0.45 12.74 -14.04
C ILE A 9 0.18 11.84 -12.83
N TYR A 10 0.88 12.03 -11.71
CA TYR A 10 0.66 11.23 -10.50
C TYR A 10 -0.59 11.67 -9.72
N HIS A 11 -1.14 10.76 -8.92
CA HIS A 11 -2.19 11.08 -7.95
C HIS A 11 -1.60 11.84 -6.76
N LYS A 12 -2.14 13.02 -6.45
CA LYS A 12 -1.68 13.81 -5.30
C LYS A 12 -2.15 13.19 -4.00
N GLY A 13 -1.25 13.15 -3.02
CA GLY A 13 -1.49 12.48 -1.75
C GLY A 13 -1.30 10.97 -1.86
N VAL A 14 -1.00 10.34 -0.72
CA VAL A 14 -0.86 8.90 -0.60
C VAL A 14 -1.63 8.45 0.63
N ILE A 15 -2.26 7.29 0.54
CA ILE A 15 -2.81 6.60 1.70
C ILE A 15 -1.69 5.72 2.26
N PHE A 16 -1.51 5.77 3.58
CA PHE A 16 -0.52 4.95 4.27
C PHE A 16 -1.16 4.16 5.40
N CYS A 17 -0.50 3.06 5.79
CA CYS A 17 -0.80 2.30 6.99
C CYS A 17 0.49 2.05 7.78
N LYS A 18 0.33 1.63 9.04
CA LYS A 18 1.46 1.24 9.89
C LYS A 18 1.94 -0.20 9.57
N PRO A 19 3.20 -0.54 9.88
CA PRO A 19 3.76 -1.88 9.68
C PRO A 19 2.95 -3.02 10.33
N ASP A 20 2.29 -2.73 11.45
CA ASP A 20 1.49 -3.67 12.25
C ASP A 20 0.00 -3.70 11.87
N THR A 21 -0.41 -2.92 10.87
CA THR A 21 -1.80 -2.93 10.37
C THR A 21 -2.15 -4.32 9.82
N PRO A 22 -3.28 -4.93 10.24
CA PRO A 22 -3.76 -6.18 9.65
C PRO A 22 -3.95 -6.07 8.14
N LEU A 23 -3.60 -7.12 7.39
CA LEU A 23 -3.75 -7.13 5.93
C LEU A 23 -5.23 -7.01 5.51
N GLU A 24 -6.15 -7.57 6.29
CA GLU A 24 -7.60 -7.38 6.06
C GLU A 24 -8.02 -5.91 6.02
N GLU A 25 -7.41 -5.07 6.85
CA GLU A 25 -7.70 -3.64 6.91
C GLU A 25 -7.07 -2.91 5.72
N VAL A 26 -5.86 -3.30 5.32
CA VAL A 26 -5.21 -2.80 4.10
C VAL A 26 -6.10 -3.07 2.88
N VAL A 27 -6.63 -4.28 2.74
CA VAL A 27 -7.54 -4.67 1.64
C VAL A 27 -8.85 -3.89 1.69
N ARG A 28 -9.44 -3.71 2.88
CA ARG A 28 -10.65 -2.90 3.06
C ARG A 28 -10.41 -1.46 2.59
N VAL A 29 -9.31 -0.84 2.99
CA VAL A 29 -8.96 0.53 2.58
C VAL A 29 -8.76 0.62 1.06
N MET A 30 -8.09 -0.36 0.44
CA MET A 30 -7.96 -0.41 -1.03
C MET A 30 -9.33 -0.44 -1.72
N ALA A 31 -10.24 -1.30 -1.24
CA ALA A 31 -11.59 -1.44 -1.79
C ALA A 31 -12.45 -0.17 -1.58
N ASP A 32 -12.38 0.44 -0.40
CA ASP A 32 -13.18 1.62 -0.04
C ASP A 32 -12.72 2.90 -0.76
N THR A 33 -11.44 2.97 -1.12
CA THR A 33 -10.83 4.19 -1.69
C THR A 33 -10.45 4.09 -3.16
N ASP A 34 -10.71 2.95 -3.80
CA ASP A 34 -10.37 2.65 -5.20
C ASP A 34 -8.89 2.89 -5.53
N ILE A 35 -8.01 2.58 -4.55
CA ILE A 35 -6.55 2.64 -4.72
C ILE A 35 -5.99 1.22 -4.87
N HIS A 36 -4.88 1.11 -5.58
CA HIS A 36 -4.25 -0.18 -5.87
C HIS A 36 -2.95 -0.42 -5.09
N ALA A 37 -2.51 0.57 -4.31
CA ALA A 37 -1.30 0.48 -3.50
C ALA A 37 -1.40 1.40 -2.27
N ILE A 38 -0.91 0.90 -1.13
CA ILE A 38 -0.82 1.60 0.15
C ILE A 38 0.64 1.66 0.57
N ILE A 39 1.09 2.83 1.01
CA ILE A 39 2.43 3.01 1.57
C ILE A 39 2.47 2.47 3.00
N VAL A 40 3.53 1.75 3.37
CA VAL A 40 3.75 1.32 4.75
C VAL A 40 4.78 2.25 5.40
N ALA A 41 4.42 2.89 6.51
CA ALA A 41 5.29 3.82 7.22
C ALA A 41 4.92 3.89 8.71
N GLU A 42 5.87 4.27 9.59
CA GLU A 42 5.62 4.38 11.04
C GLU A 42 4.60 5.47 11.40
N GLY A 43 4.52 6.50 10.57
CA GLY A 43 3.60 7.62 10.75
C GLY A 43 3.47 8.48 9.50
N GLU A 44 2.53 9.42 9.55
CA GLU A 44 2.27 10.33 8.46
C GLU A 44 3.50 11.21 8.16
N GLY A 45 3.88 11.30 6.88
CA GLY A 45 5.04 12.09 6.44
C GLY A 45 6.41 11.50 6.85
N THR A 46 6.45 10.30 7.42
CA THR A 46 7.71 9.60 7.72
C THR A 46 8.26 8.89 6.48
N GLN A 47 9.53 8.47 6.55
CA GLN A 47 10.16 7.71 5.49
C GLN A 47 9.36 6.42 5.21
N PRO A 48 8.95 6.15 3.96
CA PRO A 48 8.33 4.89 3.60
C PRO A 48 9.24 3.71 3.94
N LEU A 49 8.64 2.67 4.51
CA LEU A 49 9.30 1.38 4.77
C LEU A 49 9.07 0.40 3.61
N GLY A 50 7.90 0.50 2.97
CA GLY A 50 7.48 -0.40 1.92
C GLY A 50 6.20 0.04 1.24
N VAL A 51 5.74 -0.78 0.31
CA VAL A 51 4.43 -0.65 -0.35
C VAL A 51 3.72 -2.00 -0.33
N VAL A 52 2.42 -1.99 -0.05
CA VAL A 52 1.54 -3.13 -0.31
C VAL A 52 0.67 -2.77 -1.51
N SER A 53 0.71 -3.60 -2.54
CA SER A 53 -0.06 -3.47 -3.77
C SER A 53 -1.10 -4.56 -3.90
N HIS A 54 -2.07 -4.40 -4.80
CA HIS A 54 -3.03 -5.46 -5.14
C HIS A 54 -2.34 -6.78 -5.53
N THR A 55 -1.17 -6.71 -6.18
CA THR A 55 -0.41 -7.91 -6.56
C THR A 55 0.24 -8.62 -5.38
N ASP A 56 0.56 -7.89 -4.30
CA ASP A 56 1.04 -8.51 -3.06
C ASP A 56 -0.12 -9.18 -2.33
N VAL A 57 -1.27 -8.49 -2.24
CA VAL A 57 -2.49 -9.00 -1.58
C VAL A 57 -3.02 -10.27 -2.24
N ILE A 58 -3.12 -10.31 -3.58
CA ILE A 58 -3.76 -11.42 -4.30
C ILE A 58 -3.00 -12.74 -4.10
N ALA A 59 -1.72 -12.71 -3.76
CA ALA A 59 -0.93 -13.89 -3.44
C ALA A 59 -1.44 -14.64 -2.19
N HIS A 60 -2.17 -13.94 -1.30
CA HIS A 60 -2.75 -14.48 -0.06
C HIS A 60 -4.24 -14.82 -0.20
N TYR A 61 -4.75 -14.95 -1.43
CA TYR A 61 -6.15 -15.28 -1.64
C TYR A 61 -6.54 -16.62 -0.98
N GLY A 62 -7.58 -16.58 -0.14
CA GLY A 62 -8.08 -17.73 0.60
C GLY A 62 -7.41 -17.94 1.97
N GLU A 63 -6.43 -17.12 2.34
CA GLU A 63 -5.83 -17.10 3.68
C GLU A 63 -6.65 -16.25 4.66
N ASP A 64 -6.42 -16.44 5.97
CA ASP A 64 -6.96 -15.58 7.02
C ASP A 64 -6.13 -14.29 7.12
N LEU A 65 -6.54 -13.27 6.36
CA LEU A 65 -5.82 -11.99 6.25
C LEU A 65 -5.74 -11.20 7.57
N SER A 66 -6.55 -11.54 8.58
CA SER A 66 -6.50 -10.91 9.92
C SER A 66 -5.21 -11.26 10.67
N ARG A 67 -4.54 -12.35 10.29
CA ARG A 67 -3.31 -12.86 10.91
C ARG A 67 -2.03 -12.29 10.29
N LEU A 68 -2.14 -11.71 9.10
CA LEU A 68 -1.02 -11.12 8.38
C LEU A 68 -0.94 -9.63 8.66
N ARG A 69 0.28 -9.11 8.73
CA ARG A 69 0.58 -7.69 8.90
C ARG A 69 1.08 -7.09 7.60
N ALA A 70 0.85 -5.80 7.40
CA ALA A 70 1.36 -5.08 6.24
C ALA A 70 2.88 -5.27 6.04
N SER A 71 3.66 -5.28 7.13
CA SER A 71 5.10 -5.51 7.08
C SER A 71 5.54 -6.91 6.64
N GLU A 72 4.68 -7.92 6.79
CA GLU A 72 4.96 -9.30 6.37
C GLU A 72 4.73 -9.50 4.88
N VAL A 73 3.93 -8.62 4.25
CA VAL A 73 3.50 -8.74 2.85
C VAL A 73 4.08 -7.65 1.95
N MET A 74 4.48 -6.50 2.49
CA MET A 74 4.97 -5.37 1.70
C MET A 74 6.22 -5.69 0.90
N THR A 75 6.32 -5.06 -0.28
CA THR A 75 7.60 -4.93 -0.99
C THR A 75 8.45 -3.85 -0.32
N GLN A 76 9.70 -4.17 0.04
CA GLN A 76 10.65 -3.27 0.70
C GLN A 76 11.43 -2.39 -0.29
N GLY A 77 11.96 -1.26 0.18
CA GLY A 77 12.97 -0.47 -0.53
C GLY A 77 12.42 0.56 -1.52
N VAL A 78 11.29 1.17 -1.20
CA VAL A 78 10.70 2.34 -1.91
C VAL A 78 11.37 3.65 -1.56
#